data_AF-A0A2E0YYH2-F1
#
_entry.id   AF-A0A2E0YYH2-F1
#
_cell.length_a   1.000
_cell.length_b   1.000
_cell.length_c   1.000
_cell.angle_alpha   90.00
_cell.angle_beta   90.00
_cell.angle_gamma   90.00
#
_symmetry.space_group_name_H-M   'P 1'
#
loop_
_entity.id
_entity.type
_entity.pdbx_description
1 polymer ?
#
loop_
_entity_poly.entity_id
_entity_poly.type
_entity_poly.pdbx_seq_one_letter_code
_entity_poly.pdbx_strand_id
1 'polypeptide(L)'
;MIRRWREPIMSEAEILEHLFSIYDRYWTIVQWWASVSFGVIMIAYFAADKLRAILLITVLALYVIYSAWVFMLLMYNVDIAYGLFEDLGALSRTGELETQGARVALENSFVNYGTRLGMVALPATFLACIGYLLYAYSQVRKSKSS
;
A
#
# COMPACT_ATOMS: atom_id res chain seq x y z
N MET A 1 26.44 7.35 42.21
CA MET A 1 26.93 7.07 40.85
C MET A 1 25.79 6.44 40.07
N ILE A 2 24.98 7.26 39.38
CA ILE A 2 23.75 6.82 38.70
C ILE A 2 24.18 6.27 37.33
N ARG A 3 24.15 4.94 37.16
CA ARG A 3 24.20 4.32 35.83
C ARG A 3 22.94 4.76 35.10
N ARG A 4 23.05 5.77 34.24
CA ARG A 4 22.07 6.04 33.19
C ARG A 4 22.02 4.76 32.35
N TRP A 5 20.92 4.02 32.46
CA TRP A 5 20.58 2.99 31.48
C TRP A 5 20.45 3.73 30.15
N ARG A 6 21.49 3.68 29.33
CA ARG A 6 21.39 4.09 27.94
C ARG A 6 20.49 3.02 27.32
N GLU A 7 19.26 3.38 26.99
CA GLU A 7 18.42 2.51 26.16
C GLU A 7 19.27 2.09 24.95
N PRO A 8 19.27 0.81 24.57
CA PRO A 8 20.03 0.38 23.42
C PRO A 8 19.55 1.19 22.21
N ILE A 9 20.42 2.07 21.71
CA ILE A 9 20.20 2.75 20.45
C ILE A 9 20.16 1.65 19.41
N MET A 10 19.06 1.57 18.66
CA MET A 10 18.90 0.60 17.59
C MET A 10 20.08 0.74 16.63
N SER A 11 20.78 -0.35 16.38
CA SER A 11 21.94 -0.35 15.50
C SER A 11 21.52 -0.11 14.04
N GLU A 12 22.44 0.39 13.23
CA GLU A 12 22.22 0.60 11.79
C GLU A 12 21.69 -0.67 11.11
N ALA A 13 22.24 -1.83 11.47
CA ALA A 13 21.83 -3.13 10.91
C ALA A 13 20.38 -3.48 11.27
N GLU A 14 19.96 -3.25 12.52
CA GLU A 14 18.58 -3.49 12.97
C GLU A 14 17.61 -2.56 12.26
N ILE A 15 17.96 -1.28 12.08
CA ILE A 15 17.09 -0.33 11.36
C ILE A 15 16.90 -0.76 9.91
N LEU A 16 17.98 -1.17 9.23
CA LEU A 16 17.91 -1.66 7.86
C LEU A 16 17.10 -2.95 7.74
N GLU A 17 17.25 -3.88 8.68
CA GLU A 17 16.47 -5.12 8.73
C GLU A 17 14.96 -4.81 8.87
N HIS A 18 14.61 -3.89 9.77
CA HIS A 18 13.23 -3.44 9.94
C HIS A 18 12.68 -2.75 8.69
N LEU A 19 13.46 -1.91 8.02
CA LEU A 19 13.08 -1.28 6.76
C LEU A 19 12.78 -2.31 5.67
N PHE A 20 13.67 -3.29 5.46
CA PHE A 20 13.44 -4.36 4.48
C PHE A 20 12.21 -5.19 4.82
N SER A 21 12.01 -5.52 6.10
CA SER A 21 10.81 -6.23 6.57
C SER A 21 9.53 -5.45 6.24
N ILE A 22 9.56 -4.13 6.37
CA ILE A 22 8.40 -3.28 6.03
C ILE A 22 8.16 -3.25 4.52
N TYR A 23 9.21 -3.18 3.70
CA TYR A 23 9.06 -3.23 2.25
C TYR A 23 8.46 -4.55 1.77
N ASP A 24 8.87 -5.68 2.35
CA ASP A 24 8.30 -6.99 2.03
C ASP A 24 6.82 -7.07 2.43
N ARG A 25 6.46 -6.52 3.59
CA ARG A 25 5.05 -6.42 4.02
C ARG A 25 4.25 -5.53 3.07
N TYR A 26 4.78 -4.35 2.73
CA TYR A 26 4.14 -3.42 1.80
C TYR A 26 3.87 -4.11 0.45
N TRP A 27 4.87 -4.77 -0.12
CA TRP A 27 4.74 -5.51 -1.37
C TRP A 27 3.67 -6.60 -1.29
N THR A 28 3.69 -7.41 -0.21
CA THR A 28 2.73 -8.48 0.01
C THR A 28 1.29 -7.95 0.08
N ILE A 29 1.09 -6.85 0.81
CA ILE A 29 -0.23 -6.21 0.95
C ILE A 29 -0.73 -5.69 -0.41
N VAL A 30 0.12 -4.98 -1.16
CA VAL A 30 -0.23 -4.45 -2.48
C VAL A 30 -0.55 -5.58 -3.47
N GLN A 31 0.25 -6.64 -3.49
CA GLN A 31 0.04 -7.80 -4.35
C GLN A 31 -1.30 -8.48 -4.04
N TRP A 32 -1.61 -8.67 -2.77
CA TRP A 32 -2.88 -9.27 -2.36
C TRP A 32 -4.06 -8.37 -2.74
N TRP A 33 -3.98 -7.08 -2.48
CA TRP A 33 -5.01 -6.12 -2.90
C TRP A 33 -5.21 -6.09 -4.42
N ALA A 34 -4.13 -6.16 -5.20
CA ALA A 34 -4.19 -6.23 -6.65
C ALA A 34 -4.95 -7.49 -7.12
N SER A 35 -4.71 -8.64 -6.47
CA SER A 35 -5.40 -9.90 -6.80
C SER A 35 -6.92 -9.82 -6.61
N VAL A 36 -7.37 -9.19 -5.52
CA VAL A 36 -8.80 -8.95 -5.26
C VAL A 36 -9.38 -7.98 -6.30
N SER A 37 -8.63 -6.93 -6.65
CA SER A 37 -9.03 -5.95 -7.66
C SER A 37 -9.20 -6.59 -9.04
N PHE A 38 -8.30 -7.52 -9.43
CA PHE A 38 -8.49 -8.34 -10.62
C PHE A 38 -9.77 -9.19 -10.55
N GLY A 39 -10.08 -9.77 -9.39
CA GLY A 39 -11.34 -10.47 -9.16
C GLY A 39 -12.58 -9.60 -9.42
N VAL A 40 -12.56 -8.34 -9.00
CA VAL A 40 -13.64 -7.38 -9.27
C VAL A 40 -13.79 -7.10 -10.77
N ILE A 41 -12.68 -6.91 -11.48
CA ILE A 41 -12.68 -6.74 -12.94
C ILE A 41 -13.22 -8.00 -13.65
N MET A 42 -12.87 -9.19 -13.17
CA MET A 42 -13.37 -10.46 -13.71
C MET A 42 -14.90 -10.59 -13.51
N ILE A 43 -15.42 -10.21 -12.34
CA ILE A 43 -16.87 -10.16 -12.10
C ILE A 43 -17.55 -9.18 -13.06
N ALA A 44 -16.96 -8.00 -13.25
CA ALA A 44 -17.47 -7.00 -14.19
C ALA A 44 -17.52 -7.54 -15.63
N TYR A 45 -16.50 -8.28 -16.06
CA TYR A 45 -16.41 -8.77 -17.43
C TYR A 45 -17.29 -10.01 -17.68
N PHE A 46 -17.26 -11.01 -16.78
CA PHE A 46 -17.89 -12.31 -17.00
C PHE A 46 -19.29 -12.47 -16.40
N ALA A 47 -19.64 -11.67 -15.40
CA ALA A 47 -20.87 -11.86 -14.62
C ALA A 47 -21.78 -10.63 -14.59
N ALA A 48 -21.47 -9.57 -15.33
CA ALA A 48 -22.30 -8.35 -15.38
C ALA A 48 -23.74 -8.63 -15.83
N ASP A 49 -23.96 -9.63 -16.68
CA ASP A 49 -25.28 -10.05 -17.15
C ASP A 49 -26.14 -10.75 -16.09
N LYS A 50 -25.48 -11.40 -15.12
CA LYS A 50 -26.10 -12.12 -13.99
C LYS A 50 -26.19 -11.27 -12.73
N LEU A 51 -25.42 -10.18 -12.64
CA LEU A 51 -25.42 -9.30 -11.47
C LEU A 51 -26.79 -8.65 -11.29
N ARG A 52 -27.41 -8.85 -10.12
CA ARG A 52 -28.56 -8.07 -9.66
C ARG A 52 -28.09 -6.80 -8.96
N ALA A 53 -28.93 -5.77 -8.88
CA ALA A 53 -28.56 -4.50 -8.23
C ALA A 53 -28.10 -4.70 -6.77
N ILE A 54 -28.77 -5.58 -6.02
CA ILE A 54 -28.37 -5.93 -4.65
C ILE A 54 -26.96 -6.53 -4.63
N LEU A 55 -26.65 -7.48 -5.51
CA LEU A 55 -25.32 -8.10 -5.58
C LEU A 55 -24.24 -7.09 -5.98
N LEU A 56 -24.54 -6.17 -6.90
CA LEU A 56 -23.64 -5.08 -7.27
C LEU A 56 -23.27 -4.24 -6.05
N ILE A 57 -24.30 -3.80 -5.29
CA ILE A 57 -24.12 -2.99 -4.08
C ILE A 57 -23.30 -3.75 -3.05
N THR A 58 -23.60 -5.03 -2.83
CA THR A 58 -22.84 -5.88 -1.89
C THR A 58 -21.37 -6.00 -2.30
N VAL A 59 -21.08 -6.29 -3.58
CA VAL A 59 -19.70 -6.40 -4.09
C VAL A 59 -18.95 -5.08 -3.95
N LEU A 60 -19.59 -3.95 -4.30
CA LEU A 60 -18.99 -2.63 -4.13
C LEU A 60 -18.73 -2.31 -2.66
N ALA A 61 -19.69 -2.54 -1.76
CA ALA A 61 -19.53 -2.27 -0.34
C ALA A 61 -18.39 -3.10 0.26
N LEU A 62 -18.32 -4.40 -0.05
CA LEU A 62 -17.23 -5.27 0.38
C LEU A 62 -15.87 -4.80 -0.15
N TYR A 63 -15.80 -4.44 -1.44
CA TYR A 63 -14.56 -3.99 -2.06
C TYR A 63 -14.08 -2.64 -1.50
N VAL A 64 -15.00 -1.71 -1.22
CA VAL A 64 -14.71 -0.42 -0.58
C VAL A 64 -14.19 -0.63 0.83
N ILE A 65 -14.90 -1.39 1.67
CA ILE A 65 -14.48 -1.64 3.06
C ILE A 65 -13.11 -2.34 3.09
N TYR A 66 -12.93 -3.36 2.25
CA TYR A 66 -11.68 -4.08 2.14
C TYR A 66 -10.53 -3.15 1.70
N SER A 67 -10.74 -2.36 0.63
CA SER A 67 -9.71 -1.44 0.13
C SER A 67 -9.39 -0.34 1.14
N ALA A 68 -10.37 0.16 1.89
CA ALA A 68 -10.16 1.12 2.95
C ALA A 68 -9.30 0.54 4.09
N TRP A 69 -9.60 -0.69 4.52
CA TRP A 69 -8.79 -1.38 5.53
C TRP A 69 -7.35 -1.65 5.04
N VAL A 70 -7.18 -2.09 3.79
CA VAL A 70 -5.85 -2.23 3.17
C VAL A 70 -5.11 -0.89 3.14
N PHE A 71 -5.78 0.19 2.76
CA PHE A 71 -5.18 1.53 2.72
C PHE A 71 -4.69 1.97 4.11
N MET A 72 -5.48 1.72 5.17
CA MET A 72 -5.04 1.99 6.55
C MET A 72 -3.80 1.16 6.93
N LEU A 73 -3.77 -0.12 6.54
CA LEU A 73 -2.62 -1.00 6.79
C LEU A 73 -1.36 -0.51 6.07
N LEU A 74 -1.49 -0.05 4.82
CA LEU A 74 -0.38 0.51 4.05
C LEU A 74 0.14 1.80 4.68
N MET A 75 -0.76 2.73 5.04
CA MET A 75 -0.39 3.98 5.70
C MET A 75 0.37 3.73 7.00
N TYR A 76 -0.12 2.82 7.84
CA TYR A 76 0.56 2.43 9.08
C TYR A 76 1.99 1.95 8.84
N ASN A 77 2.23 1.11 7.82
CA ASN A 77 3.57 0.62 7.50
C ASN A 77 4.46 1.74 6.91
N VAL A 78 3.90 2.62 6.10
CA VAL A 78 4.61 3.79 5.55
C VAL A 78 5.05 4.74 6.66
N ASP A 79 4.20 5.01 7.65
CA ASP A 79 4.54 5.86 8.79
C ASP A 79 5.69 5.27 9.61
N ILE A 80 5.70 3.95 9.84
CA ILE A 80 6.83 3.28 10.52
C ILE A 80 8.10 3.40 9.67
N ALA A 81 8.02 3.17 8.36
CA ALA A 81 9.18 3.31 7.49
C ALA A 81 9.77 4.72 7.52
N TYR A 82 8.92 5.77 7.51
CA TYR A 82 9.39 7.14 7.65
C TYR A 82 10.08 7.39 9.00
N GLY A 83 9.58 6.83 10.10
CA GLY A 83 10.26 6.90 11.40
C GLY A 83 11.65 6.27 11.36
N LEU A 84 11.79 5.08 10.76
CA LEU A 84 13.09 4.42 10.60
C LEU A 84 14.05 5.19 9.68
N PHE A 85 13.54 5.89 8.67
CA PHE A 85 14.36 6.80 7.86
C PHE A 85 14.83 8.01 8.65
N GLU A 86 14.02 8.54 9.57
CA GLU A 86 14.43 9.62 10.46
C GLU A 86 15.54 9.16 11.41
N ASP A 87 15.44 7.94 11.95
CA ASP A 87 16.46 7.32 12.81
C ASP A 87 17.79 7.10 12.05
N LEU A 88 17.75 6.57 10.83
CA LEU A 88 18.94 6.50 9.97
C LEU A 88 19.51 7.89 9.67
N GLY A 89 18.65 8.88 9.44
CA GLY A 89 19.06 10.27 9.22
C GLY A 89 19.71 10.90 10.45
N ALA A 90 19.33 10.49 11.66
CA ALA A 90 19.99 10.87 12.90
C ALA A 90 21.40 10.26 12.99
N LEU A 91 21.56 8.97 12.71
CA LEU A 91 22.87 8.29 12.67
C LEU A 91 23.81 8.91 11.62
N SER A 92 23.27 9.31 10.46
CA SER A 92 24.03 10.03 9.44
C SER A 92 24.58 11.36 9.96
N ARG A 93 23.78 12.11 10.73
CA ARG A 93 24.16 13.40 11.32
C ARG A 93 25.18 13.27 12.46
N THR A 94 25.16 12.18 13.21
CA THR A 94 26.15 11.91 14.28
C THR A 94 27.47 11.35 13.74
N GLY A 95 27.53 10.98 12.45
CA GLY A 95 28.70 10.34 11.84
C GLY A 95 28.83 8.85 12.18
N GLU A 96 27.82 8.27 12.82
CA GLU A 96 27.77 6.86 13.23
C GLU A 96 27.21 5.95 12.12
N LEU A 97 26.89 6.51 10.95
CA LEU A 97 26.43 5.77 9.78
C LEU A 97 27.63 5.21 8.98
N GLU A 98 27.89 3.92 9.16
CA GLU A 98 29.12 3.30 8.69
C GLU A 98 28.97 2.69 7.29
N THR A 99 27.80 2.12 6.96
CA THR A 99 27.66 1.37 5.69
C THR A 99 27.23 2.24 4.51
N GLN A 100 27.71 1.87 3.31
CA GLN A 100 27.23 2.48 2.07
C GLN A 100 25.77 2.13 1.77
N GLY A 101 25.29 0.95 2.21
CA GLY A 101 23.91 0.52 2.01
C GLY A 101 22.90 1.44 2.69
N ALA A 102 23.18 1.86 3.93
CA ALA A 102 22.32 2.80 4.65
C ALA A 102 22.33 4.21 4.05
N ARG A 103 23.47 4.67 3.53
CA ARG A 103 23.54 5.95 2.79
C ARG A 103 22.68 5.91 1.54
N VAL A 104 22.82 4.85 0.76
CA VAL A 104 21.98 4.65 -0.43
C VAL A 104 20.51 4.61 -0.02
N ALA A 105 20.13 3.86 1.01
CA ALA A 105 18.74 3.80 1.46
C ALA A 105 18.17 5.19 1.84
N LEU A 106 18.96 6.02 2.53
CA LEU A 106 18.60 7.40 2.91
C LEU A 106 18.50 8.35 1.71
N GLU A 107 19.46 8.28 0.80
CA GLU A 107 19.59 9.21 -0.32
C GLU A 107 18.76 8.80 -1.55
N ASN A 108 18.25 7.57 -1.56
CA ASN A 108 17.53 7.06 -2.72
C ASN A 108 16.19 7.77 -2.91
N SER A 109 16.17 8.64 -3.91
CA SER A 109 14.97 9.34 -4.38
C SER A 109 13.79 8.41 -4.71
N PHE A 110 14.04 7.13 -5.02
CA PHE A 110 13.01 6.13 -5.26
C PHE A 110 12.10 5.91 -4.05
N VAL A 111 12.58 6.07 -2.81
CA VAL A 111 11.75 5.93 -1.61
C VAL A 111 10.69 7.03 -1.59
N ASN A 112 11.10 8.28 -1.78
CA ASN A 112 10.20 9.43 -1.79
C ASN A 112 9.29 9.44 -3.04
N TYR A 113 9.85 9.15 -4.21
CA TYR A 113 9.12 9.10 -5.47
C TYR A 113 8.13 7.93 -5.51
N GLY A 114 8.58 6.74 -5.11
CA GLY A 114 7.77 5.52 -5.05
C GLY A 114 6.60 5.65 -4.09
N THR A 115 6.81 6.23 -2.91
CA THR A 115 5.72 6.46 -1.94
C THR A 115 4.68 7.42 -2.50
N ARG A 116 5.10 8.54 -3.12
CA ARG A 116 4.18 9.50 -3.77
C ARG A 116 3.42 8.87 -4.93
N LEU A 117 4.11 8.08 -5.76
CA LEU A 117 3.50 7.38 -6.88
C LEU A 117 2.46 6.39 -6.37
N GLY A 118 2.74 5.66 -5.27
CA GLY A 118 1.80 4.75 -4.61
C GLY A 118 0.54 5.46 -4.11
N MET A 119 0.67 6.66 -3.52
CA MET A 119 -0.47 7.46 -3.06
C MET A 119 -1.41 7.88 -4.20
N VAL A 120 -0.94 7.94 -5.45
CA VAL A 120 -1.76 8.29 -6.61
C VAL A 120 -2.24 7.04 -7.34
N ALA A 121 -1.34 6.09 -7.58
CA ALA A 121 -1.62 4.88 -8.36
C ALA A 121 -2.65 3.97 -7.70
N LEU A 122 -2.60 3.82 -6.36
CA LEU A 122 -3.54 2.95 -5.65
C LEU A 122 -4.97 3.50 -5.68
N PRO A 123 -5.25 4.77 -5.31
CA PRO A 123 -6.59 5.34 -5.47
C PRO A 123 -7.07 5.37 -6.92
N ALA A 124 -6.20 5.69 -7.88
CA ALA A 124 -6.58 5.71 -9.29
C ALA A 124 -7.02 4.31 -9.77
N THR A 125 -6.29 3.27 -9.39
CA THR A 125 -6.62 1.88 -9.73
C THR A 125 -7.92 1.43 -9.06
N PHE A 126 -8.12 1.77 -7.77
CA PHE A 126 -9.37 1.54 -7.06
C PHE A 126 -10.58 2.17 -7.77
N LEU A 127 -10.47 3.45 -8.14
CA LEU A 127 -11.51 4.17 -8.87
C LEU A 127 -11.75 3.56 -10.25
N ALA A 128 -10.70 3.13 -10.95
CA ALA A 128 -10.83 2.45 -12.23
C ALA A 128 -11.59 1.12 -12.10
N CYS A 129 -11.33 0.32 -11.06
CA CYS A 129 -12.06 -0.93 -10.82
C CYS A 129 -13.55 -0.70 -10.56
N ILE A 130 -13.88 0.27 -9.70
CA ILE A 130 -15.29 0.64 -9.44
C ILE A 130 -15.95 1.18 -10.70
N GLY A 131 -15.30 2.12 -11.38
CA GLY A 131 -15.81 2.74 -12.60
C GLY A 131 -16.08 1.70 -13.69
N TYR A 132 -15.16 0.76 -13.89
CA TYR A 132 -15.32 -0.31 -14.86
C TYR A 132 -16.46 -1.27 -14.51
N LEU A 133 -16.60 -1.66 -13.23
CA LEU A 133 -17.70 -2.52 -12.78
C LEU A 133 -19.06 -1.86 -13.00
N LEU A 134 -19.19 -0.58 -12.64
CA LEU A 134 -20.43 0.18 -12.85
C LEU A 134 -20.74 0.34 -14.34
N TYR A 135 -19.72 0.68 -15.14
CA TYR A 135 -19.85 0.78 -16.60
C TYR A 135 -20.34 -0.52 -17.23
N ALA A 136 -19.69 -1.64 -16.92
CA ALA A 136 -20.06 -2.95 -17.46
C ALA A 136 -21.49 -3.34 -17.07
N TYR A 137 -21.87 -3.12 -15.81
CA TYR A 137 -23.23 -3.35 -15.35
C TYR A 137 -24.26 -2.51 -16.12
N SER A 138 -24.03 -1.20 -16.27
CA SER A 138 -24.94 -0.31 -16.98
C SER A 138 -25.08 -0.66 -18.46
N GLN A 139 -23.99 -1.05 -19.13
CA GLN A 139 -24.03 -1.45 -20.54
C GLN A 139 -24.91 -2.68 -20.76
N VAL A 140 -24.76 -3.71 -19.92
CA VAL A 140 -25.59 -4.92 -20.05
C VAL A 140 -27.06 -4.64 -19.76
N ARG A 141 -27.37 -3.71 -18.85
CA ARG A 141 -28.76 -3.32 -18.56
C ARG A 141 -29.41 -2.56 -19.72
N LYS A 142 -28.68 -1.64 -20.35
CA LYS A 142 -29.14 -0.94 -21.57
C LYS A 142 -29.39 -1.90 -22.72
N SER A 143 -28.51 -2.88 -22.92
CA SER A 143 -28.66 -3.88 -23.97
C SER A 143 -29.87 -4.80 -23.78
N LYS A 144 -30.34 -5.02 -22.54
CA LYS A 144 -31.54 -5.86 -22.27
C LYS A 144 -32.85 -5.08 -22.35
N SER A 145 -32.80 -3.75 -22.35
CA SER A 145 -33.98 -2.87 -22.43
C SER A 145 -34.30 -2.35 -23.83
N SER A 146 -33.38 -2.57 -24.79
CA SER A 146 -33.57 -2.29 -26.22
C SER A 146 -34.01 -3.53 -26.97
#